data_AF-A0A3A8NQG0-F1
#
_entry.id   AF-A0A3A8NQG0-F1
#
_cell.length_a   1.000
_cell.length_b   1.000
_cell.length_c   1.000
_cell.angle_alpha   90.00
_cell.angle_beta   90.00
_cell.angle_gamma   90.00
#
_symmetry.space_group_name_H-M   'P 1'
#
loop_
_entity.id
_entity.type
_entity.pdbx_description
1 polymer ?
#
loop_
_entity_poly.entity_id
_entity_poly.type
_entity_poly.pdbx_seq_one_letter_code
_entity_poly.pdbx_strand_id
1 'polypeptide(L)'
;MPNLDALLKDTMLLTAAPGAPWKDFGGDKVHAEASATPSAGARWAWTHDPGNAGQVKHLTYHQLDTPWYSEQVVTVLDELVWHPIELVHRGTALTLELSKEFLLRKYEASSGSIAAKKSRHWIPADIDRGMLLVFGFQVNLRGPGGAVTLEPIPREVLDRADFMPAPGAPAAPKPPVMKVKPTETGTLQLAPLRVLVCAEFVCCKERNDYVPHSLARTARFRPHLMLMSNRPLERMAAKVSIRRPPMSTMAHHGGGVPPAPHDPHAPHDPHAPHDPHAPHAMGGPRSGDPDDQDEMLHEMSTGMWTDSNSSALAWDKIANTVHPPFWSSVFSRVKTNLPTGTAFLMASPDIPGGPGFLAHTWNPSMRKYVAHQQDLKPRQGYFDNIHVAPAMRAPKSIRRAVAGKKGLKLDDIIMAPFCIHDCLHMHWRWCPADEPWLWGWDETGPYAVSGAPHIPVHQHLRVELESPHAFAYCVRADKGLEAGRWQYILHEGLAYGTNTSEEWKGKAMLAAMEFLSSWPSAAMSSWAMFYWTLRYWRFGDQAMDRLLEDGAPVPPT
;
A
#
# COMPACT_ATOMS: atom_id res chain seq x y z
N MET A 1 -9.68 -33.02 -4.35
CA MET A 1 -9.49 -31.78 -5.13
C MET A 1 -10.56 -30.79 -4.66
N PRO A 2 -10.25 -29.49 -4.55
CA PRO A 2 -11.20 -28.49 -4.08
C PRO A 2 -12.13 -27.98 -5.19
N ASN A 3 -13.39 -27.71 -4.85
CA ASN A 3 -14.30 -26.89 -5.65
C ASN A 3 -13.99 -25.39 -5.45
N LEU A 4 -14.68 -24.49 -6.16
CA LEU A 4 -14.44 -23.05 -6.04
C LEU A 4 -14.59 -22.56 -4.59
N ASP A 5 -15.67 -22.93 -3.89
CA ASP A 5 -15.92 -22.48 -2.51
C ASP A 5 -14.83 -22.89 -1.54
N ALA A 6 -14.28 -24.10 -1.68
CA ALA A 6 -13.19 -24.58 -0.85
C ALA A 6 -11.92 -23.75 -1.04
N LEU A 7 -11.62 -23.34 -2.28
CA LEU A 7 -10.45 -22.49 -2.59
C LEU A 7 -10.62 -21.08 -2.05
N LEU A 8 -11.81 -20.50 -2.22
CA LEU A 8 -12.05 -19.10 -1.86
C LEU A 8 -11.97 -18.86 -0.35
N LYS A 9 -12.12 -19.89 0.49
CA LYS A 9 -11.91 -19.80 1.95
C LYS A 9 -10.50 -19.32 2.34
N ASP A 10 -9.50 -19.49 1.47
CA ASP A 10 -8.14 -19.04 1.71
C ASP A 10 -7.93 -17.54 1.41
N THR A 11 -8.88 -16.88 0.73
CA THR A 11 -8.87 -15.43 0.50
C THR A 11 -8.97 -14.65 1.82
N MET A 12 -8.47 -13.42 1.83
CA MET A 12 -8.48 -12.63 3.07
C MET A 12 -9.91 -12.32 3.51
N LEU A 13 -10.75 -11.85 2.59
CA LEU A 13 -12.15 -11.51 2.89
C LEU A 13 -12.89 -12.68 3.52
N LEU A 14 -12.81 -13.88 2.93
CA LEU A 14 -13.56 -15.03 3.42
C LEU A 14 -12.88 -15.74 4.60
N THR A 15 -11.59 -15.50 4.85
CA THR A 15 -10.98 -15.86 6.14
C THR A 15 -11.59 -15.03 7.27
N ALA A 16 -11.80 -13.74 7.03
CA ALA A 16 -12.30 -12.78 8.00
C ALA A 16 -13.83 -12.82 8.18
N ALA A 17 -14.55 -13.04 7.08
CA ALA A 17 -16.01 -13.09 7.01
C ALA A 17 -16.45 -14.30 6.16
N PRO A 18 -16.35 -15.54 6.70
CA PRO A 18 -16.67 -16.76 5.95
C PRO A 18 -18.10 -16.83 5.40
N GLY A 19 -19.03 -16.07 5.98
CA GLY A 19 -20.43 -15.98 5.56
C GLY A 19 -20.76 -14.74 4.73
N ALA A 20 -19.77 -14.05 4.17
CA ALA A 20 -20.00 -12.86 3.35
C ALA A 20 -20.96 -13.20 2.18
N PRO A 21 -22.05 -12.43 2.01
CA PRO A 21 -22.97 -12.65 0.91
C PRO A 21 -22.27 -12.39 -0.43
N TRP A 22 -22.75 -13.05 -1.48
CA TRP A 22 -22.24 -12.87 -2.82
C TRP A 22 -23.32 -12.80 -3.89
N LYS A 23 -22.97 -12.19 -5.01
CA LYS A 23 -23.77 -12.10 -6.22
C LYS A 23 -23.10 -12.89 -7.34
N ASP A 24 -23.89 -13.65 -8.10
CA ASP A 24 -23.43 -14.43 -9.25
C ASP A 24 -23.37 -13.56 -10.51
N PHE A 25 -22.37 -13.79 -11.34
CA PHE A 25 -22.17 -13.15 -12.63
C PHE A 25 -21.90 -14.25 -13.67
N GLY A 26 -22.62 -14.23 -14.78
CA GLY A 26 -22.53 -15.26 -15.83
C GLY A 26 -23.89 -15.63 -16.43
N GLY A 27 -24.19 -15.15 -17.63
CA GLY A 27 -25.44 -15.43 -18.35
C GLY A 27 -26.22 -14.16 -18.72
N ASP A 28 -27.02 -14.23 -19.79
CA ASP A 28 -27.73 -13.13 -20.49
C ASP A 28 -28.67 -12.25 -19.63
N LYS A 29 -28.74 -12.46 -18.32
CA LYS A 29 -29.61 -11.70 -17.44
C LYS A 29 -28.88 -10.49 -16.87
N VAL A 30 -29.09 -9.37 -17.57
CA VAL A 30 -28.78 -8.02 -17.13
C VAL A 30 -29.67 -7.66 -15.94
N HIS A 31 -29.03 -7.17 -14.88
CA HIS A 31 -29.49 -6.18 -13.88
C HIS A 31 -28.99 -6.60 -12.49
N ALA A 32 -27.77 -6.19 -12.16
CA ALA A 32 -27.29 -6.17 -10.79
C ALA A 32 -27.49 -4.75 -10.25
N GLU A 33 -28.42 -4.56 -9.31
CA GLU A 33 -28.50 -3.33 -8.52
C GLU A 33 -27.22 -3.21 -7.67
N ALA A 34 -26.47 -2.12 -7.87
CA ALA A 34 -25.53 -1.56 -6.91
C ALA A 34 -26.34 -0.70 -5.93
N SER A 35 -26.05 -0.57 -4.64
CA SER A 35 -24.81 -0.66 -3.88
C SER A 35 -25.13 -1.12 -2.45
N ALA A 36 -24.14 -1.64 -1.73
CA ALA A 36 -24.26 -1.69 -0.28
C ALA A 36 -24.19 -0.25 0.25
N THR A 37 -25.33 0.29 0.70
CA THR A 37 -25.41 1.52 1.50
C THR A 37 -24.35 1.46 2.59
N PRO A 38 -23.64 2.56 2.89
CA PRO A 38 -22.67 2.58 3.98
C PRO A 38 -23.29 1.99 5.24
N SER A 39 -22.68 0.93 5.79
CA SER A 39 -23.11 0.39 7.06
C SER A 39 -22.87 1.44 8.14
N ALA A 40 -23.84 1.63 9.03
CA ALA A 40 -23.71 2.58 10.13
C ALA A 40 -22.39 2.33 10.89
N GLY A 41 -21.55 3.36 11.01
CA GLY A 41 -20.25 3.29 11.70
C GLY A 41 -19.06 2.84 10.86
N ALA A 42 -19.22 2.55 9.56
CA ALA A 42 -18.08 2.30 8.67
C ALA A 42 -17.18 3.54 8.59
N ARG A 43 -15.87 3.33 8.64
CA ARG A 43 -14.86 4.37 8.46
C ARG A 43 -14.46 4.53 7.01
N TRP A 44 -14.55 3.46 6.21
CA TRP A 44 -14.18 3.46 4.82
C TRP A 44 -15.40 3.53 3.89
N ALA A 45 -15.26 4.30 2.81
CA ALA A 45 -16.19 4.29 1.70
C ALA A 45 -15.44 4.34 0.37
N TRP A 46 -16.03 3.75 -0.68
CA TRP A 46 -15.51 3.77 -2.04
C TRP A 46 -16.64 3.48 -3.02
N THR A 47 -16.38 3.70 -4.30
CA THR A 47 -17.28 3.32 -5.39
C THR A 47 -16.64 2.23 -6.24
N HIS A 48 -17.47 1.31 -6.75
CA HIS A 48 -17.07 0.24 -7.66
C HIS A 48 -18.21 -0.04 -8.63
N ASP A 49 -17.90 0.01 -9.91
CA ASP A 49 -18.80 -0.33 -11.01
C ASP A 49 -18.48 -1.73 -11.56
N PRO A 50 -19.41 -2.71 -11.48
CA PRO A 50 -19.20 -4.02 -12.09
C PRO A 50 -18.97 -3.99 -13.61
N GLY A 51 -19.36 -2.93 -14.32
CA GLY A 51 -18.99 -2.71 -15.73
C GLY A 51 -17.48 -2.48 -15.92
N ASN A 52 -16.83 -1.93 -14.90
CA ASN A 52 -15.39 -1.68 -14.81
C ASN A 52 -14.80 -2.43 -13.61
N ALA A 53 -15.01 -3.75 -13.56
CA ALA A 53 -14.71 -4.59 -12.38
C ALA A 53 -13.25 -4.53 -11.92
N GLY A 54 -12.31 -4.20 -12.82
CA GLY A 54 -10.90 -3.97 -12.48
C GLY A 54 -10.60 -2.68 -11.71
N GLN A 55 -11.61 -1.94 -11.22
CA GLN A 55 -11.40 -0.58 -10.72
C GLN A 55 -12.19 -0.24 -9.45
N VAL A 56 -11.54 0.49 -8.54
CA VAL A 56 -12.15 1.15 -7.37
C VAL A 56 -11.87 2.64 -7.46
N LYS A 57 -12.86 3.48 -7.14
CA LYS A 57 -12.72 4.94 -7.15
C LYS A 57 -13.16 5.58 -5.83
N HIS A 58 -12.71 6.81 -5.62
CA HIS A 58 -13.13 7.68 -4.52
C HIS A 58 -13.05 6.98 -3.15
N LEU A 59 -11.90 6.38 -2.86
CA LEU A 59 -11.65 5.80 -1.55
C LEU A 59 -11.53 6.93 -0.52
N THR A 60 -12.47 6.98 0.41
CA THR A 60 -12.45 7.94 1.51
C THR A 60 -12.34 7.25 2.85
N TYR A 61 -11.78 7.97 3.82
CA TYR A 61 -11.68 7.57 5.21
C TYR A 61 -12.33 8.63 6.11
N HIS A 62 -13.19 8.19 7.02
CA HIS A 62 -13.79 9.02 8.04
C HIS A 62 -12.85 9.11 9.24
N GLN A 63 -11.96 10.10 9.19
CA GLN A 63 -11.02 10.44 10.25
C GLN A 63 -11.78 10.97 11.46
N LEU A 64 -11.57 10.34 12.62
CA LEU A 64 -12.13 10.79 13.88
C LEU A 64 -11.48 12.07 14.38
N ASP A 65 -12.15 12.74 15.31
CA ASP A 65 -11.54 13.81 16.08
C ASP A 65 -10.28 13.31 16.79
N THR A 66 -9.21 14.08 16.68
CA THR A 66 -7.92 13.83 17.32
C THR A 66 -7.42 15.13 17.94
N PRO A 67 -6.39 15.08 18.80
CA PRO A 67 -5.78 16.30 19.33
C PRO A 67 -5.25 17.28 18.27
N TRP A 68 -5.06 16.86 17.00
CA TRP A 68 -4.49 17.68 15.92
C TRP A 68 -5.44 17.95 14.75
N TYR A 69 -6.52 17.17 14.63
CA TYR A 69 -7.47 17.25 13.52
C TYR A 69 -8.89 17.11 14.02
N SER A 70 -9.78 17.97 13.51
CA SER A 70 -11.22 17.77 13.66
C SER A 70 -11.66 16.54 12.87
N GLU A 71 -12.75 15.91 13.33
CA GLU A 71 -13.44 14.87 12.58
C GLU A 71 -13.74 15.35 11.16
N GLN A 72 -13.39 14.53 10.17
CA GLN A 72 -13.51 14.88 8.76
C GLN A 72 -13.45 13.65 7.86
N VAL A 73 -13.90 13.80 6.61
CA VAL A 73 -13.78 12.76 5.58
C VAL A 73 -12.66 13.16 4.63
N VAL A 74 -11.62 12.32 4.55
CA VAL A 74 -10.46 12.53 3.69
C VAL A 74 -10.52 11.60 2.49
N THR A 75 -10.19 12.11 1.31
CA THR A 75 -10.00 11.30 0.10
C THR A 75 -8.60 10.70 0.13
N VAL A 76 -8.53 9.38 0.29
CA VAL A 76 -7.27 8.64 0.35
C VAL A 76 -6.78 8.34 -1.07
N LEU A 77 -7.66 7.79 -1.92
CA LEU A 77 -7.39 7.50 -3.34
C LEU A 77 -8.49 8.07 -4.23
N ASP A 78 -8.10 8.65 -5.36
CA ASP A 78 -9.03 8.91 -6.45
C ASP A 78 -9.38 7.62 -7.18
N GLU A 79 -8.36 6.78 -7.40
CA GLU A 79 -8.47 5.63 -8.28
C GLU A 79 -7.47 4.53 -7.92
N LEU A 80 -7.95 3.30 -8.01
CA LEU A 80 -7.17 2.08 -7.98
C LEU A 80 -7.57 1.20 -9.15
N VAL A 81 -6.58 0.68 -9.88
CA VAL A 81 -6.81 -0.15 -11.08
C VAL A 81 -6.01 -1.45 -10.98
N TRP A 82 -6.69 -2.58 -11.01
CA TRP A 82 -6.11 -3.88 -11.33
C TRP A 82 -6.07 -4.03 -12.85
N HIS A 83 -4.86 -4.03 -13.41
CA HIS A 83 -4.67 -4.16 -14.85
C HIS A 83 -4.83 -5.61 -15.30
N PRO A 84 -5.01 -5.86 -16.63
CA PRO A 84 -5.00 -7.21 -17.17
C PRO A 84 -3.73 -7.98 -16.75
N ILE A 85 -3.89 -9.28 -16.52
CA ILE A 85 -2.78 -10.15 -16.11
C ILE A 85 -2.24 -10.87 -17.33
N GLU A 86 -0.93 -10.78 -17.55
CA GLU A 86 -0.25 -11.48 -18.63
C GLU A 86 0.29 -12.82 -18.12
N LEU A 87 0.02 -13.90 -18.85
CA LEU A 87 0.48 -15.25 -18.55
C LEU A 87 1.16 -15.87 -19.75
N VAL A 88 2.07 -16.81 -19.50
CA VAL A 88 2.60 -17.70 -20.54
C VAL A 88 2.36 -19.15 -20.16
N HIS A 89 1.74 -19.92 -21.05
CA HIS A 89 1.55 -21.36 -20.90
C HIS A 89 1.93 -22.09 -22.19
N ARG A 90 2.97 -22.95 -22.13
CA ARG A 90 3.48 -23.71 -23.28
C ARG A 90 3.91 -22.79 -24.43
N GLY A 91 4.59 -21.68 -24.10
CA GLY A 91 4.98 -20.65 -25.06
C GLY A 91 3.86 -19.74 -25.57
N THR A 92 2.59 -20.03 -25.25
CA THR A 92 1.45 -19.17 -25.64
C THR A 92 1.24 -18.07 -24.61
N ALA A 93 1.31 -16.81 -25.05
CA ALA A 93 0.95 -15.65 -24.24
C ALA A 93 -0.57 -15.49 -24.15
N LEU A 94 -1.08 -15.24 -22.96
CA LEU A 94 -2.50 -15.01 -22.66
C LEU A 94 -2.62 -13.71 -21.87
N THR A 95 -3.63 -12.90 -22.19
CA THR A 95 -3.97 -11.70 -21.42
C THR A 95 -5.34 -11.90 -20.77
N LEU A 96 -5.37 -11.86 -19.45
CA LEU A 96 -6.58 -12.05 -18.65
C LEU A 96 -7.21 -10.69 -18.34
N GLU A 97 -8.17 -10.29 -19.16
CA GLU A 97 -8.95 -9.06 -18.95
C GLU A 97 -9.87 -9.22 -17.74
N LEU A 98 -9.74 -8.34 -16.74
CA LEU A 98 -10.58 -8.35 -15.52
C LEU A 98 -11.94 -7.68 -15.79
N SER A 99 -12.65 -8.17 -16.80
CA SER A 99 -13.92 -7.63 -17.27
C SER A 99 -15.11 -8.34 -16.62
N LYS A 100 -16.30 -7.72 -16.76
CA LYS A 100 -17.56 -8.29 -16.30
C LYS A 100 -17.87 -9.66 -16.92
N GLU A 101 -17.39 -9.92 -18.14
CA GLU A 101 -17.60 -11.18 -18.85
C GLU A 101 -17.01 -12.38 -18.10
N PHE A 102 -15.81 -12.21 -17.53
CA PHE A 102 -15.10 -13.25 -16.80
C PHE A 102 -15.40 -13.24 -15.29
N LEU A 103 -16.14 -12.24 -14.80
CA LEU A 103 -16.54 -12.16 -13.40
C LEU A 103 -17.54 -13.30 -13.11
N LEU A 104 -17.18 -14.19 -12.20
CA LEU A 104 -18.02 -15.30 -11.73
C LEU A 104 -18.84 -14.89 -10.51
N ARG A 105 -18.19 -14.24 -9.53
CA ARG A 105 -18.81 -13.87 -8.26
C ARG A 105 -18.25 -12.56 -7.73
N LYS A 106 -19.10 -11.81 -7.03
CA LYS A 106 -18.71 -10.66 -6.20
C LYS A 106 -19.19 -10.90 -4.77
N TYR A 107 -18.27 -10.92 -3.82
CA TYR A 107 -18.54 -10.97 -2.39
C TYR A 107 -18.38 -9.57 -1.80
N GLU A 108 -19.21 -9.24 -0.81
CA GLU A 108 -19.09 -8.01 -0.03
C GLU A 108 -19.26 -8.32 1.44
N ALA A 109 -18.43 -7.71 2.30
CA ALA A 109 -18.57 -7.78 3.75
C ALA A 109 -18.55 -6.38 4.35
N SER A 110 -19.48 -6.12 5.28
CA SER A 110 -19.53 -4.87 6.06
C SER A 110 -18.79 -4.98 7.40
N SER A 111 -18.21 -6.13 7.70
CA SER A 111 -17.31 -6.38 8.83
C SER A 111 -16.73 -7.80 8.74
N GLY A 112 -15.69 -8.07 9.53
CA GLY A 112 -15.08 -9.39 9.67
C GLY A 112 -13.89 -9.34 10.60
N SER A 113 -13.37 -10.49 11.02
CA SER A 113 -12.13 -10.54 11.81
C SER A 113 -11.28 -11.77 11.52
N ILE A 114 -9.97 -11.54 11.46
CA ILE A 114 -8.95 -12.57 11.38
C ILE A 114 -8.28 -12.62 12.74
N ALA A 115 -8.57 -13.66 13.52
CA ALA A 115 -7.90 -13.90 14.78
C ALA A 115 -6.42 -14.28 14.56
N ALA A 116 -5.57 -13.99 15.55
CA ALA A 116 -4.19 -14.41 15.53
C ALA A 116 -4.07 -15.93 15.34
N LYS A 117 -3.09 -16.34 14.53
CA LYS A 117 -2.81 -17.76 14.19
C LYS A 117 -3.93 -18.49 13.43
N LYS A 118 -5.05 -17.83 13.08
CA LYS A 118 -6.12 -18.43 12.26
C LYS A 118 -5.70 -18.60 10.80
N SER A 119 -4.80 -17.75 10.33
CA SER A 119 -4.18 -17.84 9.01
C SER A 119 -2.67 -17.71 9.13
N ARG A 120 -1.95 -18.49 8.33
CA ARG A 120 -0.51 -18.30 8.12
C ARG A 120 -0.22 -17.19 7.09
N HIS A 121 -1.20 -16.86 6.26
CA HIS A 121 -1.04 -15.88 5.17
C HIS A 121 -1.54 -14.50 5.56
N TRP A 122 -2.38 -14.38 6.58
CA TRP A 122 -3.02 -13.11 6.96
C TRP A 122 -2.70 -12.78 8.41
N ILE A 123 -2.24 -11.56 8.63
CA ILE A 123 -2.04 -11.03 9.98
C ILE A 123 -3.40 -10.74 10.64
N PRO A 124 -3.43 -10.63 11.97
CA PRO A 124 -4.63 -10.19 12.67
C PRO A 124 -5.18 -8.90 12.08
N ALA A 125 -6.47 -8.92 11.78
CA ALA A 125 -7.14 -7.78 11.16
C ALA A 125 -8.62 -7.78 11.50
N ASP A 126 -9.14 -6.60 11.78
CA ASP A 126 -10.57 -6.35 11.87
C ASP A 126 -10.98 -5.61 10.61
N ILE A 127 -11.81 -6.23 9.78
CA ILE A 127 -12.29 -5.62 8.54
C ILE A 127 -13.37 -4.60 8.89
N ASP A 128 -13.24 -3.41 8.33
CA ASP A 128 -14.28 -2.39 8.34
C ASP A 128 -15.24 -2.64 7.17
N ARG A 129 -14.71 -2.79 5.95
CA ARG A 129 -15.47 -3.20 4.78
C ARG A 129 -14.57 -3.95 3.82
N GLY A 130 -15.11 -4.84 3.00
CA GLY A 130 -14.32 -5.49 1.96
C GLY A 130 -15.14 -5.99 0.78
N MET A 131 -14.44 -6.16 -0.34
CA MET A 131 -14.95 -6.68 -1.59
C MET A 131 -13.99 -7.73 -2.13
N LEU A 132 -14.53 -8.84 -2.66
CA LEU A 132 -13.77 -9.86 -3.38
C LEU A 132 -14.47 -10.10 -4.73
N LEU A 133 -13.72 -9.92 -5.80
CA LEU A 133 -14.13 -10.20 -7.18
C LEU A 133 -13.44 -11.48 -7.62
N VAL A 134 -14.21 -12.44 -8.13
CA VAL A 134 -13.71 -13.74 -8.55
C VAL A 134 -13.88 -13.86 -10.06
N PHE A 135 -12.78 -13.85 -10.79
CA PHE A 135 -12.75 -13.99 -12.25
C PHE A 135 -12.28 -15.38 -12.64
N GLY A 136 -12.95 -15.99 -13.62
CA GLY A 136 -12.65 -17.34 -14.09
C GLY A 136 -12.43 -17.39 -15.58
N PHE A 137 -11.24 -17.83 -15.97
CA PHE A 137 -10.82 -17.95 -17.37
C PHE A 137 -10.62 -19.42 -17.72
N GLN A 138 -11.12 -19.82 -18.88
CA GLN A 138 -10.87 -21.12 -19.48
C GLN A 138 -10.27 -20.94 -20.88
N VAL A 139 -9.20 -21.65 -21.19
CA VAL A 139 -8.66 -21.65 -22.55
C VAL A 139 -9.49 -22.55 -23.45
N ASN A 140 -10.04 -21.95 -24.50
CA ASN A 140 -10.73 -22.64 -25.56
C ASN A 140 -9.77 -22.95 -26.72
N LEU A 141 -9.51 -24.24 -26.92
CA LEU A 141 -8.66 -24.75 -28.01
C LEU A 141 -9.45 -25.05 -29.30
N ARG A 142 -10.77 -24.83 -29.29
CA ARG A 142 -11.67 -25.08 -30.43
C ARG A 142 -11.90 -23.81 -31.27
N GLY A 143 -11.12 -22.76 -31.03
CA GLY A 143 -11.18 -21.54 -31.80
C GLY A 143 -10.95 -21.79 -33.31
N PRO A 144 -11.60 -21.02 -34.20
CA PRO A 144 -11.39 -21.13 -35.64
C PRO A 144 -9.90 -21.03 -35.99
N GLY A 145 -9.42 -21.91 -36.88
CA GLY A 145 -8.02 -21.89 -37.33
C GLY A 145 -6.97 -22.23 -36.27
N GLY A 146 -7.38 -22.84 -35.14
CA GLY A 146 -6.47 -23.14 -34.04
C GLY A 146 -6.12 -21.93 -33.16
N ALA A 147 -6.86 -20.83 -33.30
CA ALA A 147 -6.71 -19.67 -32.43
C ALA A 147 -7.02 -20.05 -30.97
N VAL A 148 -6.16 -19.59 -30.05
CA VAL A 148 -6.36 -19.74 -28.62
C VAL A 148 -7.23 -18.57 -28.15
N THR A 149 -8.43 -18.86 -27.66
CA THR A 149 -9.32 -17.85 -27.08
C THR A 149 -9.57 -18.13 -25.60
N LEU A 150 -9.96 -17.10 -24.86
CA LEU A 150 -10.40 -17.22 -23.48
C LEU A 150 -11.93 -17.17 -23.44
N GLU A 151 -12.52 -18.01 -22.62
CA GLU A 151 -13.96 -18.02 -22.33
C GLU A 151 -14.18 -18.05 -20.81
N PRO A 152 -15.33 -17.55 -20.32
CA PRO A 152 -15.69 -17.69 -18.91
C PRO A 152 -15.80 -19.16 -18.52
N ILE A 153 -15.41 -19.49 -17.28
CA ILE A 153 -15.58 -20.86 -16.77
C ILE A 153 -17.10 -21.17 -16.64
N PRO A 154 -17.59 -22.29 -17.21
CA PRO A 154 -19.00 -22.65 -17.08
C PRO A 154 -19.42 -22.91 -15.63
N ARG A 155 -20.65 -22.51 -15.27
CA ARG A 155 -21.15 -22.58 -13.88
C ARG A 155 -21.15 -23.99 -13.31
N GLU A 156 -21.53 -24.98 -14.09
CA GLU A 156 -21.56 -26.39 -13.71
C GLU A 156 -20.18 -27.01 -13.46
N VAL A 157 -19.11 -26.27 -13.76
CA VAL A 157 -17.73 -26.66 -13.50
C VAL A 157 -17.26 -26.17 -12.12
N LEU A 158 -17.85 -25.10 -11.59
CA LEU A 158 -17.42 -24.45 -10.34
C LEU A 158 -17.63 -25.35 -9.10
N ASP A 159 -18.69 -26.17 -9.13
CA ASP A 159 -19.06 -27.06 -8.03
C ASP A 159 -18.35 -28.41 -8.07
N ARG A 160 -17.61 -28.70 -9.15
CA ARG A 160 -16.95 -30.00 -9.31
C ARG A 160 -15.80 -30.13 -8.33
N ALA A 161 -15.66 -31.31 -7.74
CA ALA A 161 -14.54 -31.61 -6.87
C ALA A 161 -13.19 -31.51 -7.60
N ASP A 162 -13.14 -31.68 -8.93
CA ASP A 162 -11.92 -31.58 -9.74
C ASP A 162 -11.70 -30.20 -10.39
N PHE A 163 -12.31 -29.15 -9.82
CA PHE A 163 -12.23 -27.79 -10.36
C PHE A 163 -10.78 -27.31 -10.49
N MET A 164 -10.00 -27.41 -9.40
CA MET A 164 -8.55 -27.15 -9.33
C MET A 164 -7.83 -28.32 -8.63
N PRO A 165 -6.52 -28.50 -8.86
CA PRO A 165 -5.72 -29.43 -8.07
C PRO A 165 -5.61 -28.95 -6.61
N ALA A 166 -5.43 -29.88 -5.68
CA ALA A 166 -5.19 -29.50 -4.28
C ALA A 166 -3.82 -28.82 -4.13
N PRO A 167 -3.68 -27.81 -3.26
CA PRO A 167 -2.38 -27.20 -2.97
C PRO A 167 -1.37 -28.26 -2.52
N GLY A 168 -0.17 -28.25 -3.12
CA GLY A 168 0.88 -29.21 -2.80
C GLY A 168 0.60 -30.65 -3.24
N ALA A 169 -0.44 -30.88 -4.05
CA ALA A 169 -0.61 -32.19 -4.68
C ALA A 169 0.67 -32.53 -5.47
N PRO A 170 1.19 -33.76 -5.39
CA PRO A 170 2.31 -34.18 -6.22
C PRO A 170 2.00 -33.88 -7.69
N ALA A 171 3.05 -33.57 -8.47
CA ALA A 171 2.94 -33.18 -9.87
C ALA A 171 1.82 -33.96 -10.57
N ALA A 172 0.94 -33.22 -11.27
CA ALA A 172 -0.31 -33.75 -11.81
C ALA A 172 -0.11 -35.18 -12.32
N PRO A 173 -0.94 -36.15 -11.90
CA PRO A 173 -0.75 -37.54 -12.26
C PRO A 173 -0.54 -37.63 -13.77
N LYS A 174 0.49 -38.38 -14.19
CA LYS A 174 0.78 -38.57 -15.61
C LYS A 174 -0.54 -38.87 -16.32
N PRO A 175 -0.86 -38.18 -17.44
CA PRO A 175 -2.11 -38.39 -18.14
C PRO A 175 -2.34 -39.90 -18.30
N PRO A 176 -3.53 -40.42 -17.91
CA PRO A 176 -3.78 -41.85 -17.99
C PRO A 176 -3.52 -42.31 -19.43
N VAL A 177 -2.66 -43.32 -19.59
CA VAL A 177 -2.41 -43.92 -20.90
C VAL A 177 -3.63 -44.76 -21.25
N MET A 178 -4.52 -44.21 -22.06
CA MET A 178 -5.62 -44.97 -22.64
C MET A 178 -5.09 -45.91 -23.72
N LYS A 179 -5.20 -47.22 -23.49
CA LYS A 179 -4.99 -48.24 -24.51
C LYS A 179 -6.29 -48.41 -25.29
N VAL A 180 -6.40 -47.75 -26.43
CA VAL A 180 -7.53 -47.90 -27.37
C VAL A 180 -7.22 -49.01 -28.38
N LYS A 181 -8.20 -49.88 -28.68
CA LYS A 181 -8.08 -50.83 -29.79
C LYS A 181 -8.18 -50.09 -31.13
N PRO A 182 -7.57 -50.59 -32.22
CA PRO A 182 -7.64 -49.94 -33.54
C PRO A 182 -9.06 -49.67 -34.05
N THR A 183 -10.06 -50.43 -33.58
CA THR A 183 -11.47 -50.31 -33.99
C THR A 183 -12.32 -49.51 -33.00
N GLU A 184 -11.75 -49.04 -31.90
CA GLU A 184 -12.49 -48.38 -30.84
C GLU A 184 -12.53 -46.87 -31.10
N THR A 185 -13.73 -46.34 -31.28
CA THR A 185 -13.97 -44.89 -31.33
C THR A 185 -14.41 -44.41 -29.97
N GLY A 186 -13.91 -43.25 -29.55
CA GLY A 186 -14.25 -42.64 -28.28
C GLY A 186 -13.93 -41.16 -28.26
N THR A 187 -14.55 -40.44 -27.33
CA THR A 187 -14.32 -39.01 -27.14
C THR A 187 -13.40 -38.80 -25.95
N LEU A 188 -12.22 -38.22 -26.18
CA LEU A 188 -11.33 -37.80 -25.10
C LEU A 188 -11.73 -36.39 -24.64
N GLN A 189 -12.21 -36.26 -23.41
CA GLN A 189 -12.46 -34.96 -22.80
C GLN A 189 -11.22 -34.52 -22.02
N LEU A 190 -10.48 -33.57 -22.59
CA LEU A 190 -9.37 -32.93 -21.88
C LEU A 190 -9.91 -31.82 -20.99
N ALA A 191 -9.52 -31.80 -19.72
CA ALA A 191 -9.78 -30.64 -18.86
C ALA A 191 -8.99 -29.44 -19.41
N PRO A 192 -9.65 -28.33 -19.78
CA PRO A 192 -8.98 -27.16 -20.34
C PRO A 192 -8.06 -26.49 -19.30
N LEU A 193 -7.15 -25.62 -19.75
CA LEU A 193 -6.44 -24.72 -18.83
C LEU A 193 -7.48 -23.80 -18.19
N ARG A 194 -7.48 -23.76 -16.86
CA ARG A 194 -8.30 -22.84 -16.07
C ARG A 194 -7.39 -21.94 -15.27
N VAL A 195 -7.77 -20.68 -15.20
CA VAL A 195 -7.14 -19.70 -14.33
C VAL A 195 -8.22 -19.01 -13.52
N LEU A 196 -8.01 -18.95 -12.21
CA LEU A 196 -8.82 -18.21 -11.28
C LEU A 196 -8.02 -16.98 -10.84
N VAL A 197 -8.65 -15.82 -10.92
CA VAL A 197 -8.09 -14.56 -10.42
C VAL A 197 -9.06 -14.00 -9.39
N CYS A 198 -8.56 -13.71 -8.19
CA CYS A 198 -9.29 -13.03 -7.14
C CYS A 198 -8.71 -11.62 -6.97
N ALA A 199 -9.51 -10.60 -7.22
CA ALA A 199 -9.16 -9.22 -6.89
C ALA A 199 -9.88 -8.83 -5.61
N GLU A 200 -9.12 -8.55 -4.56
CA GLU A 200 -9.65 -8.17 -3.26
C GLU A 200 -9.38 -6.70 -2.99
N PHE A 201 -10.37 -6.03 -2.39
CA PHE A 201 -10.22 -4.71 -1.83
C PHE A 201 -10.79 -4.73 -0.42
N VAL A 202 -9.91 -4.90 0.56
CA VAL A 202 -10.29 -5.07 1.98
C VAL A 202 -9.77 -3.89 2.78
N CYS A 203 -10.67 -3.09 3.33
CA CYS A 203 -10.36 -2.00 4.23
C CYS A 203 -10.49 -2.46 5.69
N CYS A 204 -9.46 -2.22 6.49
CA CYS A 204 -9.39 -2.62 7.88
C CYS A 204 -9.69 -1.44 8.80
N LYS A 205 -10.16 -1.75 10.01
CA LYS A 205 -10.20 -0.81 11.12
C LYS A 205 -8.78 -0.39 11.50
N GLU A 206 -8.69 0.81 12.05
CA GLU A 206 -7.44 1.39 12.52
C GLU A 206 -6.77 0.51 13.60
N ARG A 207 -5.49 0.21 13.39
CA ARG A 207 -4.66 -0.57 14.32
C ARG A 207 -3.27 0.03 14.42
N ASN A 208 -2.55 -0.33 15.47
CA ASN A 208 -1.17 0.10 15.72
C ASN A 208 -0.15 -1.01 15.45
N ASP A 209 -0.51 -2.09 14.76
CA ASP A 209 0.41 -3.21 14.50
C ASP A 209 1.07 -3.14 13.11
N TYR A 210 0.83 -2.08 12.33
CA TYR A 210 1.45 -1.90 11.01
C TYR A 210 2.90 -1.43 11.09
N VAL A 211 3.22 -0.62 12.11
CA VAL A 211 4.57 -0.07 12.28
C VAL A 211 5.26 -0.73 13.49
N PRO A 212 6.58 -0.90 13.45
CA PRO A 212 7.36 -1.42 14.58
C PRO A 212 7.04 -0.67 15.88
N HIS A 213 6.99 -1.42 17.00
CA HIS A 213 6.69 -0.93 18.35
C HIS A 213 5.38 -0.16 18.48
N SER A 214 4.49 -0.29 17.50
CA SER A 214 3.20 0.35 17.52
C SER A 214 3.26 1.86 17.68
N LEU A 215 4.20 2.55 17.02
CA LEU A 215 4.37 4.00 17.15
C LEU A 215 3.27 4.84 16.50
N ALA A 216 2.65 4.31 15.45
CA ALA A 216 1.59 4.98 14.69
C ALA A 216 0.36 4.07 14.62
N ARG A 217 -0.81 4.71 14.59
CA ARG A 217 -2.05 4.08 14.19
C ARG A 217 -2.25 4.35 12.72
N THR A 218 -2.63 3.30 12.02
CA THR A 218 -2.87 3.37 10.60
C THR A 218 -4.16 2.63 10.26
N ALA A 219 -4.86 3.15 9.26
CA ALA A 219 -5.98 2.47 8.66
C ALA A 219 -5.47 1.75 7.41
N ARG A 220 -5.45 0.41 7.45
CA ARG A 220 -4.91 -0.41 6.35
C ARG A 220 -5.98 -0.69 5.30
N PHE A 221 -5.57 -0.81 4.05
CA PHE A 221 -6.40 -1.41 3.00
C PHE A 221 -5.57 -2.28 2.07
N ARG A 222 -6.15 -3.38 1.58
CA ARG A 222 -5.46 -4.40 0.79
C ARG A 222 -6.10 -4.58 -0.57
N PRO A 223 -5.54 -3.95 -1.62
CA PRO A 223 -5.98 -4.12 -3.01
C PRO A 223 -5.24 -5.27 -3.71
N HIS A 224 -5.14 -6.45 -3.08
CA HIS A 224 -4.27 -7.53 -3.57
C HIS A 224 -4.93 -8.37 -4.66
N LEU A 225 -4.11 -9.00 -5.49
CA LEU A 225 -4.54 -10.03 -6.44
C LEU A 225 -4.04 -11.40 -5.97
N MET A 226 -4.90 -12.41 -6.12
CA MET A 226 -4.52 -13.81 -5.99
C MET A 226 -4.80 -14.54 -7.29
N LEU A 227 -3.83 -15.31 -7.79
CA LEU A 227 -3.96 -16.07 -9.03
C LEU A 227 -3.68 -17.55 -8.78
N MET A 228 -4.51 -18.43 -9.34
CA MET A 228 -4.31 -19.88 -9.33
C MET A 228 -4.61 -20.46 -10.70
N SER A 229 -3.81 -21.43 -11.15
CA SER A 229 -4.11 -22.22 -12.34
C SER A 229 -4.18 -23.71 -12.05
N ASN A 230 -5.00 -24.44 -12.80
CA ASN A 230 -5.05 -25.90 -12.72
C ASN A 230 -3.86 -26.60 -13.40
N ARG A 231 -2.98 -25.86 -14.07
CA ARG A 231 -1.76 -26.37 -14.71
C ARG A 231 -0.59 -25.43 -14.41
N PRO A 232 0.66 -25.92 -14.54
CA PRO A 232 1.80 -25.04 -14.40
C PRO A 232 1.81 -23.94 -15.46
N LEU A 233 2.22 -22.74 -15.05
CA LEU A 233 2.44 -21.60 -15.94
C LEU A 233 3.94 -21.33 -16.05
N GLU A 234 4.40 -20.82 -17.18
CA GLU A 234 5.82 -20.51 -17.39
C GLU A 234 6.18 -19.14 -16.80
N ARG A 235 5.31 -18.16 -17.02
CA ARG A 235 5.49 -16.78 -16.57
C ARG A 235 4.16 -16.13 -16.22
N MET A 236 4.24 -15.07 -15.41
CA MET A 236 3.14 -14.18 -15.08
C MET A 236 3.66 -12.75 -14.93
N ALA A 237 2.88 -11.78 -15.38
CA ALA A 237 3.03 -10.38 -15.01
C ALA A 237 1.68 -9.77 -14.60
N ALA A 238 1.70 -8.93 -13.57
CA ALA A 238 0.54 -8.22 -13.07
C ALA A 238 0.91 -6.80 -12.66
N LYS A 239 -0.03 -5.86 -12.84
CA LYS A 239 0.14 -4.44 -12.50
C LYS A 239 -1.05 -3.95 -11.69
N VAL A 240 -0.78 -3.21 -10.62
CA VAL A 240 -1.80 -2.47 -9.85
C VAL A 240 -1.40 -1.00 -9.81
N SER A 241 -2.23 -0.11 -10.36
CA SER A 241 -2.00 1.34 -10.32
C SER A 241 -2.78 1.96 -9.17
N ILE A 242 -2.12 2.85 -8.43
CA ILE A 242 -2.63 3.53 -7.24
C ILE A 242 -2.48 5.03 -7.48
N ARG A 243 -3.59 5.77 -7.41
CA ARG A 243 -3.62 7.22 -7.62
C ARG A 243 -4.28 7.92 -6.43
N ARG A 244 -3.51 8.75 -5.75
CA ARG A 244 -4.01 9.71 -4.76
C ARG A 244 -4.59 10.94 -5.47
N PRO A 245 -5.44 11.72 -4.79
CA PRO A 245 -5.70 13.09 -5.20
C PRO A 245 -4.40 13.87 -5.43
N PRO A 246 -4.32 14.76 -6.42
CA PRO A 246 -3.15 15.62 -6.59
C PRO A 246 -2.96 16.58 -5.41
N MET A 247 -4.03 16.84 -4.65
CA MET A 247 -4.02 17.69 -3.47
C MET A 247 -4.58 16.99 -2.23
N SER A 248 -3.98 17.25 -1.06
CA SER A 248 -4.51 16.85 0.23
C SER A 248 -5.92 17.41 0.46
N THR A 249 -6.83 16.55 0.89
CA THR A 249 -8.18 16.93 1.32
C THR A 249 -8.27 17.08 2.84
N MET A 250 -7.18 16.81 3.57
CA MET A 250 -7.17 16.91 5.02
C MET A 250 -7.03 18.36 5.46
N ALA A 251 -7.97 18.85 6.28
CA ALA A 251 -7.96 20.17 6.86
C ALA A 251 -7.38 20.16 8.29
N HIS A 252 -6.53 21.14 8.61
CA HIS A 252 -6.11 21.42 9.98
C HIS A 252 -7.18 22.21 10.74
N HIS A 253 -7.18 22.11 12.07
CA HIS A 253 -8.05 22.94 12.92
C HIS A 253 -7.89 24.43 12.59
N GLY A 254 -9.01 25.10 12.29
CA GLY A 254 -9.01 26.54 12.03
C GLY A 254 -8.57 26.96 10.63
N GLY A 255 -8.19 26.02 9.76
CA GLY A 255 -8.13 26.28 8.32
C GLY A 255 -9.54 26.58 7.84
N GLY A 256 -9.74 27.74 7.20
CA GLY A 256 -11.00 28.04 6.51
C GLY A 256 -11.41 26.87 5.61
N VAL A 257 -12.72 26.66 5.47
CA VAL A 257 -13.32 25.55 4.70
C VAL A 257 -12.46 25.27 3.45
N PRO A 258 -11.90 24.05 3.29
CA PRO A 258 -11.11 23.74 2.10
C PRO A 258 -11.95 24.06 0.85
N PRO A 259 -11.34 24.60 -0.21
CA PRO A 259 -12.08 24.92 -1.42
C PRO A 259 -12.85 23.68 -1.86
N ALA A 260 -14.16 23.85 -2.13
CA ALA A 260 -15.00 22.74 -2.53
C ALA A 260 -14.35 21.98 -3.71
N PRO A 261 -14.37 20.64 -3.72
CA PRO A 261 -13.84 19.87 -4.83
C PRO A 261 -14.40 20.44 -6.13
N HIS A 262 -13.51 20.83 -7.03
CA HIS A 262 -13.87 21.52 -8.26
C HIS A 262 -14.74 20.59 -9.10
N ASP A 263 -16.06 20.81 -9.11
CA ASP A 263 -16.96 20.17 -10.07
C ASP A 263 -16.79 20.93 -11.39
N PRO A 264 -16.16 20.33 -12.43
CA PRO A 264 -15.97 21.00 -13.71
C PRO A 264 -17.29 21.26 -14.46
N HIS A 265 -18.43 20.80 -13.92
CA HIS A 265 -19.74 20.92 -14.55
C HIS A 265 -20.79 21.67 -13.72
N ALA A 266 -20.45 22.18 -12.53
CA ALA A 266 -21.41 22.93 -11.73
C ALA A 266 -21.67 24.33 -12.35
N PRO A 267 -22.92 24.68 -12.70
CA PRO A 267 -23.26 26.04 -13.11
C PRO A 267 -23.05 26.99 -11.93
N HIS A 268 -22.37 28.11 -12.17
CA HIS A 268 -22.19 29.18 -11.19
C HIS A 268 -23.55 29.69 -10.69
N ASP A 269 -23.86 29.47 -9.41
CA ASP A 269 -25.00 30.10 -8.75
C ASP A 269 -24.53 31.37 -8.00
N PRO A 270 -24.93 32.58 -8.46
CA PRO A 270 -24.51 33.84 -7.85
C PRO A 270 -25.23 34.20 -6.55
N HIS A 271 -26.10 33.35 -5.98
CA HIS A 271 -27.00 33.77 -4.89
C HIS A 271 -27.07 32.87 -3.63
N ALA A 272 -26.06 32.05 -3.34
CA ALA A 272 -26.09 31.23 -2.11
C ALA A 272 -26.07 32.09 -0.82
N PRO A 273 -27.09 31.99 0.07
CA PRO A 273 -27.16 32.75 1.31
C PRO A 273 -26.25 32.15 2.41
N HIS A 274 -25.65 33.02 3.21
CA HIS A 274 -24.83 32.64 4.38
C HIS A 274 -25.73 32.20 5.54
N ASP A 275 -25.50 31.00 6.07
CA ASP A 275 -26.19 30.47 7.25
C ASP A 275 -25.40 30.79 8.53
N PRO A 276 -25.91 31.63 9.45
CA PRO A 276 -25.31 31.81 10.76
C PRO A 276 -25.90 30.76 11.72
N HIS A 277 -25.08 30.26 12.66
CA HIS A 277 -25.44 29.38 13.79
C HIS A 277 -25.09 27.89 13.63
N ALA A 278 -23.82 27.57 13.86
CA ALA A 278 -23.40 26.26 14.38
C ALA A 278 -22.90 26.42 15.83
N PRO A 279 -23.33 25.58 16.79
CA PRO A 279 -22.92 25.68 18.19
C PRO A 279 -21.46 25.23 18.37
N HIS A 280 -20.64 26.10 18.96
CA HIS A 280 -19.24 25.84 19.27
C HIS A 280 -19.09 24.82 20.42
N ALA A 281 -18.45 23.68 20.13
CA ALA A 281 -18.03 22.72 21.14
C ALA A 281 -16.90 23.32 22.00
N MET A 282 -17.01 23.11 23.31
CA MET A 282 -16.14 23.64 24.37
C MET A 282 -14.77 22.94 24.40
N GLY A 283 -13.86 23.35 23.51
CA GLY A 283 -12.43 23.15 23.69
C GLY A 283 -11.83 24.33 24.47
N GLY A 284 -11.17 24.08 25.60
CA GLY A 284 -10.51 25.13 26.39
C GLY A 284 -9.57 25.99 25.53
N PRO A 285 -9.37 27.28 25.88
CA PRO A 285 -8.64 28.23 25.05
C PRO A 285 -7.20 27.76 24.86
N ARG A 286 -6.89 27.25 23.66
CA ARG A 286 -5.50 27.17 23.19
C ARG A 286 -5.04 28.61 23.03
N SER A 287 -4.25 29.11 23.99
CA SER A 287 -3.74 30.49 24.01
C SER A 287 -2.64 30.76 22.96
N GLY A 288 -2.69 30.10 21.81
CA GLY A 288 -1.76 30.29 20.71
C GLY A 288 -2.39 31.11 19.60
N ASP A 289 -1.56 31.86 18.87
CA ASP A 289 -1.98 32.53 17.63
C ASP A 289 -2.55 31.46 16.67
N PRO A 290 -3.81 31.55 16.20
CA PRO A 290 -4.36 30.60 15.24
C PRO A 290 -3.55 30.53 13.94
N ASP A 291 -2.77 31.57 13.63
CA ASP A 291 -1.85 31.61 12.49
C ASP A 291 -0.57 30.77 12.68
N ASP A 292 -0.32 30.24 13.89
CA ASP A 292 0.87 29.46 14.26
C ASP A 292 0.64 27.95 14.29
N GLN A 293 -0.30 27.45 13.50
CA GLN A 293 -0.49 26.02 13.27
C GLN A 293 0.48 25.48 12.20
N ASP A 294 0.69 24.16 12.20
CA ASP A 294 1.31 23.47 11.07
C ASP A 294 0.46 23.65 9.80
N GLU A 295 1.12 23.86 8.67
CA GLU A 295 0.46 24.03 7.37
C GLU A 295 0.90 22.88 6.45
N MET A 296 -0.01 21.96 6.11
CA MET A 296 0.22 21.03 4.99
C MET A 296 0.14 21.79 3.67
N LEU A 297 1.12 21.60 2.80
CA LEU A 297 0.98 21.98 1.40
C LEU A 297 -0.16 21.17 0.79
N HIS A 298 -0.85 21.77 -0.18
CA HIS A 298 -1.89 21.04 -0.87
C HIS A 298 -1.29 19.96 -1.77
N GLU A 299 -0.22 20.25 -2.51
CA GLU A 299 0.34 19.33 -3.50
C GLU A 299 0.94 18.06 -2.88
N MET A 300 0.50 16.91 -3.39
CA MET A 300 1.04 15.61 -3.04
C MET A 300 2.41 15.37 -3.67
N SER A 301 3.31 14.77 -2.89
CA SER A 301 4.64 14.37 -3.33
C SER A 301 4.88 12.89 -3.01
N THR A 302 5.74 12.26 -3.81
CA THR A 302 6.16 10.87 -3.58
C THR A 302 7.62 10.81 -3.18
N GLY A 303 7.90 10.06 -2.13
CA GLY A 303 9.25 9.67 -1.74
C GLY A 303 9.41 8.16 -1.61
N MET A 304 10.66 7.70 -1.60
CA MET A 304 11.05 6.32 -1.35
C MET A 304 12.26 6.26 -0.40
N TRP A 305 12.28 5.27 0.50
CA TRP A 305 13.33 5.09 1.48
C TRP A 305 13.86 3.66 1.47
N THR A 306 15.15 3.50 1.79
CA THR A 306 15.78 2.22 2.10
C THR A 306 16.13 2.20 3.57
N ASP A 307 15.76 1.14 4.28
CA ASP A 307 16.03 0.96 5.69
C ASP A 307 17.53 0.72 5.92
N SER A 308 18.03 1.02 7.12
CA SER A 308 19.46 0.93 7.45
C SER A 308 19.99 -0.51 7.59
N ASN A 309 19.14 -1.53 7.47
CA ASN A 309 19.47 -2.96 7.67
C ASN A 309 20.10 -3.33 9.02
N SER A 310 20.25 -2.37 9.93
CA SER A 310 20.87 -2.57 11.23
C SER A 310 19.78 -2.79 12.29
N SER A 311 19.87 -3.91 13.00
CA SER A 311 19.05 -4.16 14.18
C SER A 311 19.58 -3.38 15.40
N ALA A 312 20.88 -3.06 15.44
CA ALA A 312 21.51 -2.38 16.58
C ALA A 312 21.18 -0.88 16.71
N LEU A 313 20.51 -0.29 15.70
CA LEU A 313 19.88 1.02 15.77
C LEU A 313 18.34 0.91 15.70
N ALA A 314 17.82 -0.32 15.78
CA ALA A 314 16.41 -0.63 15.66
C ALA A 314 15.60 0.15 16.69
N TRP A 315 14.38 0.40 16.29
CA TRP A 315 13.26 1.02 16.96
C TRP A 315 13.23 1.02 18.50
N ASP A 316 13.85 0.08 19.20
CA ASP A 316 14.21 0.17 20.62
C ASP A 316 14.90 1.50 21.00
N LYS A 317 15.78 2.03 20.12
CA LYS A 317 16.41 3.34 20.31
C LYS A 317 15.49 4.51 19.98
N ILE A 318 14.48 4.29 19.14
CA ILE A 318 13.41 5.26 18.89
C ILE A 318 12.54 5.41 20.15
N ALA A 319 12.40 4.33 20.92
CA ALA A 319 11.74 4.33 22.22
C ALA A 319 12.65 4.82 23.38
N ASN A 320 13.98 4.79 23.24
CA ASN A 320 14.90 5.39 24.21
C ASN A 320 14.85 6.91 24.11
N THR A 321 14.29 7.55 25.15
CA THR A 321 14.00 8.99 25.30
C THR A 321 15.17 9.97 25.09
N VAL A 322 16.38 9.49 24.77
CA VAL A 322 17.59 10.31 24.71
C VAL A 322 17.77 10.95 23.33
N HIS A 323 17.36 10.31 22.23
CA HIS A 323 17.48 10.88 20.88
C HIS A 323 16.31 10.47 19.97
N PRO A 324 15.75 11.39 19.17
CA PRO A 324 14.64 11.08 18.26
C PRO A 324 15.09 10.17 17.08
N PRO A 325 14.13 9.54 16.37
CA PRO A 325 14.38 8.64 15.23
C PRO A 325 14.88 9.39 14.00
N PHE A 326 16.11 9.88 14.04
CA PHE A 326 16.69 10.62 12.91
C PHE A 326 16.68 9.77 11.64
N TRP A 327 16.49 10.40 10.49
CA TRP A 327 16.48 9.69 9.21
C TRP A 327 17.77 8.90 8.97
N SER A 328 18.92 9.44 9.38
CA SER A 328 20.21 8.77 9.26
C SER A 328 20.40 7.55 10.17
N SER A 329 19.54 7.35 11.17
CA SER A 329 19.54 6.11 11.97
C SER A 329 18.59 5.04 11.45
N VAL A 330 17.49 5.46 10.81
CA VAL A 330 16.44 4.54 10.33
C VAL A 330 16.67 4.14 8.88
N PHE A 331 17.12 5.09 8.05
CA PHE A 331 17.28 4.93 6.62
C PHE A 331 18.74 5.03 6.22
N SER A 332 19.11 4.25 5.21
CA SER A 332 20.39 4.31 4.53
C SER A 332 20.33 5.10 3.23
N ARG A 333 19.12 5.26 2.66
CA ARG A 333 18.88 5.97 1.41
C ARG A 333 17.50 6.61 1.43
N VAL A 334 17.39 7.79 0.86
CA VAL A 334 16.12 8.47 0.63
C VAL A 334 16.14 9.14 -0.74
N LYS A 335 14.99 9.17 -1.40
CA LYS A 335 14.75 10.00 -2.58
C LYS A 335 13.35 10.58 -2.52
N THR A 336 13.26 11.89 -2.66
CA THR A 336 12.02 12.67 -2.64
C THR A 336 11.79 13.30 -4.01
N ASN A 337 10.58 13.80 -4.28
CA ASN A 337 10.24 14.45 -5.54
C ASN A 337 10.62 13.61 -6.78
N LEU A 338 10.29 12.31 -6.71
CA LEU A 338 10.65 11.34 -7.74
C LEU A 338 10.09 11.75 -9.11
N PRO A 339 10.90 11.74 -10.19
CA PRO A 339 10.42 12.13 -11.50
C PRO A 339 9.39 11.13 -12.06
N THR A 340 8.34 11.65 -12.67
CA THR A 340 7.37 10.85 -13.44
C THR A 340 8.06 10.04 -14.55
N GLY A 341 7.57 8.82 -14.79
CA GLY A 341 8.11 7.90 -15.79
C GLY A 341 9.34 7.12 -15.32
N THR A 342 9.84 7.38 -14.12
CA THR A 342 10.91 6.56 -13.53
C THR A 342 10.38 5.24 -13.02
N ALA A 343 11.25 4.23 -12.99
CA ALA A 343 10.92 2.95 -12.41
C ALA A 343 12.12 2.32 -11.70
N PHE A 344 11.85 1.64 -10.60
CA PHE A 344 12.88 1.09 -9.74
C PHE A 344 12.59 -0.37 -9.41
N LEU A 345 13.62 -1.21 -9.45
CA LEU A 345 13.55 -2.60 -9.01
C LEU A 345 13.60 -2.62 -7.48
N MET A 346 12.54 -3.12 -6.84
CA MET A 346 12.36 -3.06 -5.39
C MET A 346 12.66 -4.39 -4.70
N ALA A 347 12.34 -5.49 -5.37
CA ALA A 347 12.72 -6.82 -4.91
C ALA A 347 12.93 -7.75 -6.10
N SER A 348 13.84 -8.71 -5.99
CA SER A 348 14.02 -9.74 -7.02
C SER A 348 14.72 -10.99 -6.47
N PRO A 349 14.33 -12.21 -6.89
CA PRO A 349 15.07 -13.44 -6.58
C PRO A 349 16.54 -13.40 -7.00
N ASP A 350 16.89 -12.58 -7.99
CA ASP A 350 18.21 -12.59 -8.62
C ASP A 350 19.21 -11.66 -7.94
N ILE A 351 18.80 -10.91 -6.91
CA ILE A 351 19.69 -10.05 -6.15
C ILE A 351 20.28 -10.87 -5.00
N PRO A 352 21.59 -11.19 -5.01
CA PRO A 352 22.21 -12.00 -3.96
C PRO A 352 22.39 -11.26 -2.62
N GLY A 353 22.26 -9.93 -2.61
CA GLY A 353 22.68 -9.07 -1.51
C GLY A 353 24.18 -8.75 -1.59
N GLY A 354 24.79 -8.35 -0.47
CA GLY A 354 26.22 -8.00 -0.39
C GLY A 354 26.47 -6.49 -0.45
N PRO A 355 27.68 -6.04 -0.86
CA PRO A 355 28.01 -4.62 -0.93
C PRO A 355 27.02 -3.88 -1.84
N GLY A 356 26.26 -2.96 -1.25
CA GLY A 356 25.26 -2.14 -1.93
C GLY A 356 25.84 -0.80 -2.38
N PHE A 357 25.37 0.27 -1.76
CA PHE A 357 25.67 1.66 -2.12
C PHE A 357 26.36 2.41 -0.97
N LEU A 358 26.89 3.59 -1.26
CA LEU A 358 27.44 4.49 -0.24
C LEU A 358 26.36 5.45 0.25
N ALA A 359 26.02 5.35 1.54
CA ALA A 359 25.18 6.32 2.24
C ALA A 359 26.05 7.47 2.76
N HIS A 360 25.61 8.72 2.61
CA HIS A 360 26.33 9.88 3.11
C HIS A 360 25.58 10.48 4.30
N THR A 361 26.16 10.39 5.49
CA THR A 361 25.55 10.92 6.72
C THR A 361 26.31 12.15 7.21
N TRP A 362 25.59 13.13 7.74
CA TRP A 362 26.19 14.34 8.28
C TRP A 362 26.83 14.05 9.64
N ASN A 363 28.14 14.31 9.77
CA ASN A 363 28.85 14.25 11.05
C ASN A 363 28.96 15.67 11.64
N PRO A 364 28.23 16.00 12.72
CA PRO A 364 28.22 17.35 13.29
C PRO A 364 29.57 17.75 13.92
N SER A 365 30.33 16.81 14.47
CA SER A 365 31.64 17.08 15.09
C SER A 365 32.70 17.41 14.04
N MET A 366 32.66 16.70 12.90
CA MET A 366 33.58 16.92 11.79
C MET A 366 33.11 17.99 10.81
N ARG A 367 31.84 18.42 10.91
CA ARG A 367 31.17 19.35 9.99
C ARG A 367 31.31 18.94 8.53
N LYS A 368 31.15 17.65 8.25
CA LYS A 368 31.19 17.11 6.89
C LYS A 368 30.35 15.86 6.75
N TYR A 369 30.04 15.49 5.51
CA TYR A 369 29.45 14.20 5.20
C TYR A 369 30.49 13.09 5.27
N VAL A 370 30.10 11.96 5.87
CA VAL A 370 30.89 10.73 5.94
C VAL A 370 30.17 9.66 5.12
N ALA A 371 30.91 9.00 4.24
CA ALA A 371 30.40 7.90 3.45
C ALA A 371 30.44 6.60 4.26
N HIS A 372 29.35 5.83 4.20
CA HIS A 372 29.20 4.52 4.83
C HIS A 372 28.78 3.51 3.77
N GLN A 373 29.50 2.40 3.69
CA GLN A 373 29.06 1.29 2.83
C GLN A 373 27.81 0.65 3.44
N GLN A 374 26.72 0.68 2.68
CA GLN A 374 25.50 -0.03 3.01
C GLN A 374 25.50 -1.38 2.30
N ASP A 375 25.25 -2.45 3.06
CA ASP A 375 25.03 -3.77 2.48
C ASP A 375 23.56 -3.97 2.14
N LEU A 376 23.29 -4.57 0.98
CA LEU A 376 21.96 -5.04 0.60
C LEU A 376 21.72 -6.43 1.18
N LYS A 377 20.50 -6.66 1.68
CA LYS A 377 20.04 -8.01 1.99
C LYS A 377 19.74 -8.78 0.70
N PRO A 378 19.78 -10.12 0.73
CA PRO A 378 19.31 -10.92 -0.37
C PRO A 378 17.91 -10.46 -0.80
N ARG A 379 17.72 -10.36 -2.11
CA ARG A 379 16.49 -9.92 -2.78
C ARG A 379 16.10 -8.44 -2.59
N GLN A 380 16.84 -7.65 -1.81
CA GLN A 380 16.57 -6.22 -1.61
C GLN A 380 16.96 -5.41 -2.83
N GLY A 381 16.02 -4.61 -3.36
CA GLY A 381 16.25 -3.70 -4.47
C GLY A 381 16.70 -2.31 -4.03
N TYR A 382 16.24 -1.29 -4.76
CA TYR A 382 16.67 0.10 -4.61
C TYR A 382 16.14 0.79 -3.35
N PHE A 383 14.90 0.48 -2.98
CA PHE A 383 14.16 1.05 -1.86
C PHE A 383 13.32 -0.06 -1.21
N ASP A 384 12.87 0.16 0.03
CA ASP A 384 12.10 -0.78 0.85
C ASP A 384 10.62 -0.36 1.02
N ASN A 385 10.35 0.93 0.82
CA ASN A 385 9.02 1.52 0.96
C ASN A 385 8.82 2.76 0.06
N ILE A 386 7.56 3.14 -0.09
CA ILE A 386 7.09 4.34 -0.79
C ILE A 386 6.08 5.08 0.07
N HIS A 387 6.15 6.41 0.05
CA HIS A 387 5.23 7.28 0.76
C HIS A 387 4.73 8.35 -0.19
N VAL A 388 3.41 8.57 -0.18
CA VAL A 388 2.75 9.61 -0.96
C VAL A 388 2.01 10.53 -0.01
N ALA A 389 2.53 11.74 0.16
CA ALA A 389 2.06 12.69 1.16
C ALA A 389 2.37 14.14 0.73
N PRO A 390 1.61 15.13 1.22
CA PRO A 390 2.00 16.52 1.03
C PRO A 390 3.25 16.85 1.83
N ALA A 391 4.00 17.86 1.42
CA ALA A 391 4.99 18.46 2.31
C ALA A 391 4.31 19.36 3.34
N MET A 392 5.05 19.78 4.36
CA MET A 392 4.58 20.70 5.40
C MET A 392 5.38 22.00 5.41
N ARG A 393 4.79 23.07 5.94
CA ARG A 393 5.48 24.29 6.31
C ARG A 393 5.52 24.44 7.82
N ALA A 394 6.63 24.99 8.30
CA ALA A 394 6.72 25.39 9.69
C ALA A 394 5.70 26.51 10.02
N PRO A 395 5.24 26.60 11.28
CA PRO A 395 4.41 27.70 11.77
C PRO A 395 4.88 29.08 11.31
N LYS A 396 3.92 30.00 11.07
CA LYS A 396 4.23 31.34 10.55
C LYS A 396 5.19 32.11 11.46
N SER A 397 5.05 32.06 12.78
CA SER A 397 5.97 32.73 13.72
C SER A 397 7.40 32.23 13.59
N ILE A 398 7.61 30.93 13.36
CA ILE A 398 8.94 30.36 13.12
C ILE A 398 9.52 30.92 11.83
N ARG A 399 8.77 30.87 10.74
CA ARG A 399 9.20 31.38 9.43
C ARG A 399 9.49 32.89 9.47
N ARG A 400 8.69 33.68 10.19
CA ARG A 400 8.91 35.11 10.41
C ARG A 400 10.19 35.36 11.23
N ALA A 401 10.42 34.59 12.29
CA ALA A 401 11.60 34.72 13.15
C ALA A 401 12.92 34.48 12.40
N VAL A 402 12.88 33.72 11.31
CA VAL A 402 14.04 33.42 10.45
C VAL A 402 13.87 33.95 9.02
N ALA A 403 13.05 34.99 8.83
CA ALA A 403 12.80 35.56 7.52
C ALA A 403 14.12 35.90 6.80
N GLY A 404 14.21 35.55 5.51
CA GLY A 404 15.42 35.70 4.70
C GLY A 404 16.39 34.51 4.76
N LYS A 405 16.24 33.59 5.73
CA LYS A 405 17.11 32.40 5.89
C LYS A 405 16.58 31.20 5.10
N LYS A 406 16.49 31.34 3.78
CA LYS A 406 15.96 30.28 2.87
C LYS A 406 16.71 28.95 2.99
N GLY A 407 17.97 28.98 3.41
CA GLY A 407 18.79 27.78 3.64
C GLY A 407 18.24 26.84 4.72
N LEU A 408 17.29 27.28 5.55
CA LEU A 408 16.68 26.47 6.59
C LEU A 408 15.58 25.52 6.09
N LYS A 409 15.12 25.61 4.83
CA LYS A 409 14.14 24.66 4.23
C LYS A 409 12.84 24.51 5.05
N LEU A 410 12.23 25.61 5.50
CA LEU A 410 11.04 25.60 6.36
C LEU A 410 9.70 25.68 5.62
N ASP A 411 9.74 25.85 4.29
CA ASP A 411 8.55 25.96 3.43
C ASP A 411 8.22 24.67 2.67
N ASP A 412 9.05 23.63 2.79
CA ASP A 412 8.93 22.35 2.09
C ASP A 412 9.56 21.21 2.94
N ILE A 413 8.84 20.83 4.00
CA ILE A 413 9.28 19.83 4.96
C ILE A 413 8.63 18.50 4.61
N ILE A 414 9.44 17.57 4.10
CA ILE A 414 8.98 16.22 3.77
C ILE A 414 8.67 15.44 5.05
N MET A 415 7.48 14.83 5.08
CA MET A 415 7.04 14.01 6.19
C MET A 415 7.81 12.68 6.26
N ALA A 416 8.01 12.19 7.48
CA ALA A 416 8.68 10.91 7.70
C ALA A 416 7.78 9.72 7.28
N PRO A 417 8.37 8.56 6.96
CA PRO A 417 7.63 7.37 6.54
C PRO A 417 6.81 6.67 7.65
N PHE A 418 6.62 7.32 8.79
CA PHE A 418 5.73 6.93 9.91
C PHE A 418 4.84 8.10 10.34
N CYS A 419 4.53 8.98 9.38
CA CYS A 419 3.67 10.14 9.55
C CYS A 419 2.25 9.78 10.04
N ILE A 420 1.68 10.68 10.85
CA ILE A 420 0.30 10.60 11.35
C ILE A 420 -0.70 11.49 10.59
N HIS A 421 -0.24 12.12 9.51
CA HIS A 421 -1.00 13.08 8.71
C HIS A 421 -1.52 12.38 7.45
N ASP A 422 -1.91 13.17 6.43
CA ASP A 422 -2.40 12.70 5.14
C ASP A 422 -1.33 11.97 4.28
N CYS A 423 -0.83 10.85 4.78
CA CYS A 423 0.25 10.06 4.20
C CYS A 423 -0.23 8.65 3.90
N LEU A 424 0.02 8.22 2.67
CA LEU A 424 -0.16 6.84 2.22
C LEU A 424 1.19 6.12 2.27
N HIS A 425 1.24 4.98 2.95
CA HIS A 425 2.44 4.19 3.19
C HIS A 425 2.28 2.82 2.50
N MET A 426 3.34 2.34 1.86
CA MET A 426 3.44 0.95 1.44
C MET A 426 4.86 0.45 1.67
N HIS A 427 4.98 -0.65 2.39
CA HIS A 427 6.24 -1.33 2.65
C HIS A 427 6.21 -2.68 1.95
N TRP A 428 7.19 -2.94 1.09
CA TRP A 428 7.47 -4.29 0.59
C TRP A 428 8.66 -4.91 1.30
N ARG A 429 9.26 -4.21 2.26
CA ARG A 429 10.25 -4.72 3.18
C ARG A 429 10.30 -3.81 4.42
N TRP A 430 10.61 -4.42 5.56
CA TRP A 430 10.98 -3.73 6.78
C TRP A 430 12.43 -4.07 7.14
N CYS A 431 13.07 -3.24 7.95
CA CYS A 431 14.28 -3.63 8.67
C CYS A 431 14.02 -4.90 9.50
N PRO A 432 15.08 -5.65 9.88
CA PRO A 432 14.91 -6.72 10.86
C PRO A 432 14.18 -6.19 12.10
N ALA A 433 13.07 -6.83 12.43
CA ALA A 433 12.16 -6.48 13.52
C ALA A 433 11.83 -7.73 14.33
N ASP A 434 11.42 -7.54 15.58
CA ASP A 434 11.06 -8.64 16.48
C ASP A 434 9.62 -9.11 16.25
N GLU A 435 8.76 -8.25 15.71
CA GLU A 435 7.37 -8.54 15.38
C GLU A 435 7.26 -9.47 14.16
N PRO A 436 6.79 -10.72 14.32
CA PRO A 436 6.77 -11.67 13.21
C PRO A 436 5.90 -11.24 12.04
N TRP A 437 4.85 -10.47 12.29
CA TRP A 437 3.98 -9.93 11.23
C TRP A 437 4.65 -8.85 10.37
N LEU A 438 5.84 -8.39 10.73
CA LEU A 438 6.68 -7.51 9.91
C LEU A 438 7.77 -8.28 9.15
N TRP A 439 7.84 -9.60 9.29
CA TRP A 439 8.80 -10.43 8.58
C TRP A 439 8.39 -10.64 7.12
N GLY A 440 9.37 -10.83 6.26
CA GLY A 440 9.16 -11.06 4.84
C GLY A 440 8.89 -12.52 4.49
N TRP A 441 8.95 -12.78 3.18
CA TRP A 441 8.65 -14.08 2.60
C TRP A 441 9.86 -14.99 2.49
N ASP A 442 9.60 -16.28 2.66
CA ASP A 442 10.45 -17.37 2.18
C ASP A 442 9.64 -18.40 1.34
N GLU A 443 10.19 -19.60 1.15
CA GLU A 443 9.52 -20.67 0.39
C GLU A 443 8.24 -21.19 1.08
N THR A 444 8.14 -21.02 2.40
CA THR A 444 7.03 -21.48 3.24
C THR A 444 5.84 -20.50 3.25
N GLY A 445 6.10 -19.21 2.98
CA GLY A 445 5.07 -18.18 2.86
C GLY A 445 5.48 -16.81 3.39
N PRO A 446 4.50 -15.90 3.63
CA PRO A 446 4.75 -14.61 4.25
C PRO A 446 5.15 -14.74 5.73
N TYR A 447 5.70 -13.67 6.31
CA TYR A 447 5.99 -13.57 7.74
C TYR A 447 6.99 -14.61 8.29
N ALA A 448 7.89 -15.09 7.44
CA ALA A 448 8.78 -16.20 7.76
C ALA A 448 10.22 -15.76 8.10
N VAL A 449 10.71 -14.68 7.50
CA VAL A 449 12.11 -14.24 7.65
C VAL A 449 12.21 -12.75 7.95
N SER A 450 12.77 -12.42 9.11
CA SER A 450 13.00 -11.03 9.53
C SER A 450 13.91 -10.29 8.54
N GLY A 451 13.50 -9.09 8.11
CA GLY A 451 14.25 -8.28 7.16
C GLY A 451 14.26 -8.76 5.71
N ALA A 452 13.49 -9.80 5.35
CA ALA A 452 13.27 -10.19 3.96
C ALA A 452 12.16 -9.34 3.31
N PRO A 453 12.10 -9.24 1.96
CA PRO A 453 10.97 -8.59 1.30
C PRO A 453 9.65 -9.33 1.54
N HIS A 454 8.56 -8.57 1.66
CA HIS A 454 7.17 -9.00 1.75
C HIS A 454 6.60 -9.45 0.39
N ILE A 455 7.45 -10.05 -0.42
CA ILE A 455 7.23 -10.40 -1.83
C ILE A 455 7.50 -11.89 -1.98
N PRO A 456 6.63 -12.68 -2.64
CA PRO A 456 6.91 -14.09 -2.92
C PRO A 456 8.32 -14.33 -3.52
N VAL A 457 8.97 -15.41 -3.09
CA VAL A 457 10.40 -15.66 -3.35
C VAL A 457 10.78 -15.69 -4.82
N HIS A 458 9.86 -16.05 -5.69
CA HIS A 458 10.06 -16.18 -7.14
C HIS A 458 9.58 -14.95 -7.94
N GLN A 459 9.19 -13.87 -7.28
CA GLN A 459 8.67 -12.66 -7.92
C GLN A 459 9.68 -11.51 -7.91
N HIS A 460 9.66 -10.76 -9.01
CA HIS A 460 10.34 -9.48 -9.18
C HIS A 460 9.30 -8.39 -8.96
N LEU A 461 9.61 -7.43 -8.11
CA LEU A 461 8.80 -6.22 -7.92
C LEU A 461 9.53 -5.03 -8.53
N ARG A 462 8.85 -4.32 -9.43
CA ARG A 462 9.22 -2.99 -9.91
C ARG A 462 8.10 -2.01 -9.54
N VAL A 463 8.47 -0.79 -9.17
CA VAL A 463 7.51 0.30 -8.97
C VAL A 463 7.78 1.39 -10.00
N GLU A 464 6.72 1.83 -10.68
CA GLU A 464 6.78 2.87 -11.72
C GLU A 464 6.04 4.12 -11.24
N LEU A 465 6.65 5.28 -11.39
CA LEU A 465 6.04 6.57 -11.00
C LEU A 465 5.22 7.09 -12.17
N GLU A 466 3.90 7.14 -12.00
CA GLU A 466 2.96 7.63 -13.03
C GLU A 466 2.72 9.14 -12.90
N SER A 467 2.85 9.68 -11.68
CA SER A 467 2.84 11.12 -11.37
C SER A 467 3.45 11.35 -9.97
N PRO A 468 3.59 12.60 -9.49
CA PRO A 468 3.99 12.87 -8.10
C PRO A 468 3.04 12.29 -7.02
N HIS A 469 1.83 11.87 -7.40
CA HIS A 469 0.79 11.35 -6.52
C HIS A 469 0.25 9.98 -6.98
N ALA A 470 0.88 9.35 -7.97
CA ALA A 470 0.43 8.08 -8.53
C ALA A 470 1.60 7.18 -8.88
N PHE A 471 1.45 5.89 -8.63
CA PHE A 471 2.44 4.87 -8.96
C PHE A 471 1.80 3.54 -9.33
N ALA A 472 2.57 2.70 -9.99
CA ALA A 472 2.20 1.34 -10.34
C ALA A 472 3.09 0.32 -9.63
N TYR A 473 2.45 -0.66 -8.99
CA TYR A 473 3.06 -1.85 -8.43
C TYR A 473 3.08 -2.94 -9.49
N CYS A 474 4.25 -3.24 -10.06
CA CYS A 474 4.42 -4.16 -11.17
C CYS A 474 5.18 -5.42 -10.73
N VAL A 475 4.51 -6.57 -10.79
CA VAL A 475 5.10 -7.86 -10.44
C VAL A 475 5.31 -8.71 -11.67
N ARG A 476 6.45 -9.40 -11.73
CA ARG A 476 6.73 -10.44 -12.71
C ARG A 476 7.25 -11.70 -12.02
N ALA A 477 6.86 -12.87 -12.51
CA ALA A 477 7.46 -14.14 -12.16
C ALA A 477 7.98 -14.81 -13.42
N ASP A 478 9.30 -15.04 -13.47
CA ASP A 478 9.99 -15.63 -14.64
C ASP A 478 10.27 -17.13 -14.48
N LYS A 479 9.94 -17.69 -13.31
CA LYS A 479 10.09 -19.10 -12.99
C LYS A 479 8.72 -19.77 -12.99
N GLY A 480 8.71 -21.05 -13.38
CA GLY A 480 7.48 -21.83 -13.52
C GLY A 480 6.61 -21.78 -12.25
N LEU A 481 5.35 -21.39 -12.44
CA LEU A 481 4.35 -21.31 -11.38
C LEU A 481 3.66 -22.66 -11.24
N GLU A 482 3.61 -23.18 -10.02
CA GLU A 482 3.01 -24.48 -9.71
C GLU A 482 1.48 -24.46 -9.87
N ALA A 483 0.94 -25.56 -10.39
CA ALA A 483 -0.51 -25.76 -10.46
C ALA A 483 -1.12 -25.84 -9.05
N GLY A 484 -2.30 -25.26 -8.85
CA GLY A 484 -3.05 -25.33 -7.59
C GLY A 484 -2.45 -24.52 -6.45
N ARG A 485 -1.43 -23.70 -6.71
CA ARG A 485 -0.81 -22.82 -5.71
C ARG A 485 -1.19 -21.37 -5.97
N TRP A 486 -1.69 -20.69 -4.94
CA TRP A 486 -1.95 -19.26 -4.98
C TRP A 486 -0.67 -18.47 -5.21
N GLN A 487 -0.73 -17.58 -6.19
CA GLN A 487 0.24 -16.52 -6.44
C GLN A 487 -0.33 -15.23 -5.88
N TYR A 488 0.40 -14.60 -4.97
CA TYR A 488 -0.04 -13.37 -4.32
C TYR A 488 0.67 -12.18 -4.97
N ILE A 489 -0.07 -11.10 -5.22
CA ILE A 489 0.44 -9.84 -5.74
C ILE A 489 -0.07 -8.73 -4.83
N LEU A 490 0.83 -7.87 -4.36
CA LEU A 490 0.53 -6.79 -3.41
C LEU A 490 -0.08 -7.29 -2.08
N HIS A 491 0.47 -8.38 -1.55
CA HIS A 491 -0.06 -9.12 -0.39
C HIS A 491 -0.24 -8.26 0.88
N GLU A 492 0.69 -7.35 1.17
CA GLU A 492 0.59 -6.49 2.37
C GLU A 492 -0.42 -5.36 2.26
N GLY A 493 -0.68 -4.91 1.03
CA GLY A 493 -1.49 -3.74 0.76
C GLY A 493 -0.80 -2.43 1.17
N LEU A 494 -1.60 -1.50 1.67
CA LEU A 494 -1.21 -0.14 2.00
C LEU A 494 -1.75 0.25 3.36
N ALA A 495 -1.18 1.31 3.93
CA ALA A 495 -1.62 1.90 5.18
C ALA A 495 -1.75 3.41 5.05
N TYR A 496 -2.84 3.95 5.60
CA TYR A 496 -3.08 5.38 5.69
C TYR A 496 -2.78 5.86 7.12
N GLY A 497 -1.95 6.89 7.26
CA GLY A 497 -1.64 7.49 8.55
C GLY A 497 -2.85 8.21 9.13
N THR A 498 -3.22 7.89 10.37
CA THR A 498 -4.40 8.49 11.02
C THR A 498 -4.06 9.19 12.32
N ASN A 499 -3.16 8.63 13.12
CA ASN A 499 -2.86 9.13 14.46
C ASN A 499 -1.52 8.54 14.97
N THR A 500 -0.93 9.13 16.01
CA THR A 500 0.01 8.42 16.89
C THR A 500 -0.73 7.31 17.64
N SER A 501 -0.03 6.27 18.10
CA SER A 501 -0.63 5.31 19.03
C SER A 501 -0.93 5.89 20.39
N GLU A 502 -0.08 6.79 20.87
CA GLU A 502 -0.19 7.41 22.17
C GLU A 502 0.18 8.89 22.06
N GLU A 503 -0.79 9.77 22.32
CA GLU A 503 -0.62 11.22 22.24
C GLU A 503 0.55 11.71 23.11
N TRP A 504 0.71 11.14 24.30
CA TRP A 504 1.80 11.52 25.20
C TRP A 504 3.17 11.12 24.64
N LYS A 505 3.28 10.02 23.87
CA LYS A 505 4.54 9.66 23.18
C LYS A 505 4.84 10.69 22.10
N GLY A 506 3.84 11.07 21.30
CA GLY A 506 3.99 12.16 20.32
C GLY A 506 4.46 13.47 20.97
N LYS A 507 3.80 13.89 22.06
CA LYS A 507 4.17 15.09 22.82
C LYS A 507 5.54 14.98 23.50
N ALA A 508 5.88 13.82 24.06
CA ALA A 508 7.18 13.57 24.67
C ALA A 508 8.29 13.59 23.61
N MET A 509 8.05 13.01 22.43
CA MET A 509 8.98 13.08 21.31
C MET A 509 9.20 14.51 20.82
N LEU A 510 8.15 15.34 20.80
CA LEU A 510 8.22 16.77 20.50
C LEU A 510 8.97 17.57 21.58
N ALA A 511 8.65 17.32 22.86
CA ALA A 511 9.20 18.05 24.01
C ALA A 511 10.64 17.62 24.37
N ALA A 512 11.02 16.37 24.11
CA ALA A 512 12.37 15.86 24.35
C ALA A 512 13.40 16.34 23.31
N MET A 513 12.99 17.12 22.30
CA MET A 513 13.92 17.71 21.36
C MET A 513 14.55 18.96 21.98
N GLU A 514 15.57 18.79 22.83
CA GLU A 514 16.45 19.88 23.25
C GLU A 514 17.01 20.66 22.03
N PHE A 515 17.09 20.01 20.86
CA PHE A 515 17.40 20.60 19.57
C PHE A 515 16.46 21.73 19.13
N LEU A 516 15.22 21.74 19.61
CA LEU A 516 14.23 22.77 19.32
C LEU A 516 14.28 23.96 20.28
N SER A 517 15.07 23.89 21.36
CA SER A 517 15.18 24.96 22.36
C SER A 517 15.65 26.30 21.78
N SER A 518 16.36 26.27 20.65
CA SER A 518 16.82 27.46 19.91
C SER A 518 15.79 28.07 18.97
N TRP A 519 14.58 27.49 18.90
CA TRP A 519 13.48 27.94 18.06
C TRP A 519 12.37 28.60 18.90
N PRO A 520 11.48 29.39 18.29
CA PRO A 520 10.28 29.87 18.96
C PRO A 520 9.48 28.73 19.60
N SER A 521 8.77 29.00 20.70
CA SER A 521 8.05 27.99 21.47
C SER A 521 7.03 27.18 20.64
N ALA A 522 6.47 27.78 19.58
CA ALA A 522 5.61 27.11 18.61
C ALA A 522 6.25 25.86 17.98
N ALA A 523 7.59 25.80 17.90
CA ALA A 523 8.31 24.65 17.38
C ALA A 523 8.10 23.38 18.22
N MET A 524 7.96 23.52 19.55
CA MET A 524 7.80 22.39 20.47
C MET A 524 6.43 21.71 20.37
N SER A 525 5.48 22.31 19.64
CA SER A 525 4.16 21.75 19.37
C SER A 525 3.91 21.46 17.88
N SER A 526 4.93 21.62 17.04
CA SER A 526 4.82 21.54 15.58
C SER A 526 5.35 20.20 15.04
N TRP A 527 4.47 19.45 14.37
CA TRP A 527 4.84 18.26 13.62
C TRP A 527 5.72 18.57 12.42
N ALA A 528 5.52 19.73 11.78
CA ALA A 528 6.43 20.17 10.73
C ALA A 528 7.86 20.31 11.27
N MET A 529 8.03 20.92 12.45
CA MET A 529 9.35 21.04 13.09
C MET A 529 9.90 19.70 13.60
N PHE A 530 9.04 18.78 14.02
CA PHE A 530 9.43 17.41 14.29
C PHE A 530 10.03 16.75 13.05
N TYR A 531 9.32 16.73 11.93
CA TYR A 531 9.84 16.14 10.69
C TYR A 531 11.10 16.86 10.20
N TRP A 532 11.14 18.18 10.34
CA TRP A 532 12.32 18.97 10.03
C TRP A 532 13.53 18.51 10.82
N THR A 533 13.41 18.31 12.13
CA THR A 533 14.52 17.86 12.97
C THR A 533 14.91 16.40 12.74
N LEU A 534 13.97 15.55 12.32
CA LEU A 534 14.28 14.17 11.91
C LEU A 534 15.18 14.14 10.66
N ARG A 535 14.97 15.06 9.72
CA ARG A 535 15.71 15.14 8.45
C ARG A 535 16.95 16.01 8.53
N TYR A 536 16.88 17.14 9.23
CA TYR A 536 17.87 18.21 9.16
C TYR A 536 18.60 18.46 10.47
N TRP A 537 19.82 18.99 10.33
CA TRP A 537 20.62 19.60 11.38
C TRP A 537 20.77 21.10 11.10
N ARG A 538 20.59 21.96 12.12
CA ARG A 538 20.78 23.41 11.98
C ARG A 538 22.25 23.77 12.07
N PHE A 539 22.79 24.45 11.07
CA PHE A 539 24.13 25.03 11.09
C PHE A 539 24.06 26.50 10.68
N GLY A 540 23.97 27.39 11.68
CA GLY A 540 23.69 28.81 11.45
C GLY A 540 22.35 29.01 10.74
N ASP A 541 22.42 29.52 9.51
CA ASP A 541 21.27 29.84 8.66
C ASP A 541 21.06 28.79 7.55
N GLN A 542 21.70 27.64 7.68
CA GLN A 542 21.58 26.50 6.77
C GLN A 542 21.05 25.26 7.49
N ALA A 543 20.23 24.49 6.79
CA ALA A 543 19.82 23.15 7.15
C ALA A 543 20.71 22.14 6.41
N MET A 544 21.42 21.31 7.17
CA MET A 544 22.19 20.19 6.62
C MET A 544 21.34 18.93 6.71
N ASP A 545 21.13 18.23 5.60
CA ASP A 545 20.47 16.93 5.59
C ASP A 545 21.29 15.93 6.42
N ARG A 546 20.67 15.26 7.39
CA ARG A 546 21.32 14.24 8.23
C ARG A 546 21.72 13.02 7.42
N LEU A 547 20.90 12.68 6.44
CA LEU A 547 21.15 11.68 5.41
C LEU A 547 21.00 12.39 4.08
N LEU A 548 22.07 12.45 3.30
CA LEU A 548 22.04 13.09 1.99
C LEU A 548 21.14 12.29 1.03
N GLU A 549 20.36 13.02 0.25
CA GLU A 549 19.45 12.43 -0.72
C GLU A 549 20.22 11.69 -1.84
N ASP A 550 19.62 10.62 -2.35
CA ASP A 550 20.25 9.75 -3.34
C ASP A 550 20.62 10.51 -4.63
N GLY A 551 21.92 10.48 -4.95
CA GLY A 551 22.48 11.20 -6.11
C GLY A 551 22.68 12.70 -5.89
N ALA A 552 22.37 13.26 -4.72
CA ALA A 552 22.66 14.66 -4.44
C ALA A 552 24.19 14.89 -4.34
N PRO A 553 24.69 16.04 -4.82
CA PRO A 553 26.11 16.36 -4.73
C PRO A 553 26.51 16.49 -3.25
N VAL A 554 27.66 15.93 -2.89
CA VAL A 554 28.24 16.14 -1.56
C VAL A 554 28.72 17.60 -1.50
N PRO A 555 28.18 18.45 -0.62
CA PRO A 555 28.59 19.85 -0.55
C PRO A 555 30.08 19.98 -0.24
N PRO A 556 30.80 20.92 -0.88
CA PRO A 556 32.18 21.20 -0.53
C PRO A 556 32.27 21.65 0.93
N THR A 557 33.22 21.09 1.67
CA THR A 557 33.45 21.35 3.09
C THR A 557 34.10 22.69 3.36
#